data_AF-F3GCV2-F1
#
_entry.id   AF-F3GCV2-F1
#
_cell.length_a   1.000
_cell.length_b   1.000
_cell.length_c   1.000
_cell.angle_alpha   90.00
_cell.angle_beta   90.00
_cell.angle_gamma   90.00
#
_symmetry.space_group_name_H-M   'P 1'
#
loop_
_entity.id
_entity.type
_entity.pdbx_description
1 polymer ?
#
loop_
_entity_poly.entity_id
_entity_poly.type
_entity_poly.pdbx_seq_one_letter_code
_entity_poly.pdbx_strand_id
1 'polypeptide(L)'
;MERLYSLQGLRGVAVLGVVLFHMMSVESKFSGGDILLPPWLDFFQLGVDLFFVISGFVMVIVSRGRFQSAIEAQRFLFNRVSRIYPTYWLYFFITLAVYLVQPGMVNSGHGSSNLIMSFLLLPNDKVLLVMVAWSLLFELWFYVVFSGFLLFRERSLPFLLGGWCLIIVAFNTLADWQDYSPAVKIILHPYALEFMLGAALALFFYGRHSARVPTAAVWLLLGVALLAAVPLIGYYRLYESQGLLRMLMVGGTFGMLV
;
A
#
# COMPACT_ATOMS: atom_id res chain seq x y z
N MET A 1 4.03 -22.63 8.61
CA MET A 1 4.11 -21.17 8.68
C MET A 1 3.41 -20.75 9.95
N GLU A 2 4.13 -20.21 10.93
CA GLU A 2 3.50 -19.56 12.07
C GLU A 2 2.58 -18.45 11.55
N ARG A 3 1.32 -18.48 11.96
CA ARG A 3 0.40 -17.38 11.68
C ARG A 3 0.72 -16.27 12.66
N LEU A 4 1.23 -15.15 12.15
CA LEU A 4 1.40 -13.93 12.93
C LEU A 4 0.03 -13.28 13.12
N TYR A 5 -0.70 -13.70 14.15
CA TYR A 5 -2.04 -13.20 14.46
C TYR A 5 -2.06 -11.69 14.69
N SER A 6 -0.99 -11.13 15.25
CA SER A 6 -0.81 -9.69 15.42
C SER A 6 -0.88 -8.93 14.09
N LEU A 7 -0.17 -9.39 13.06
CA LEU A 7 -0.20 -8.76 11.73
C LEU A 7 -1.56 -8.91 11.04
N GLN A 8 -2.27 -10.01 11.29
CA GLN A 8 -3.63 -10.17 10.77
C GLN A 8 -4.60 -9.21 11.46
N GLY A 9 -4.49 -9.05 12.78
CA GLY A 9 -5.24 -8.05 13.54
C GLY A 9 -4.95 -6.64 13.05
N LEU A 10 -3.68 -6.29 12.84
CA LEU A 10 -3.27 -4.98 12.36
C LEU A 10 -3.80 -4.69 10.94
N ARG A 11 -3.82 -5.69 10.06
CA ARG A 11 -4.50 -5.60 8.75
C ARG A 11 -6.00 -5.38 8.89
N GLY A 12 -6.64 -6.06 9.83
CA GLY A 12 -8.06 -5.87 10.13
C GLY A 12 -8.36 -4.42 10.53
N VAL A 13 -7.56 -3.87 11.45
CA VAL A 13 -7.66 -2.46 11.88
C VAL A 13 -7.45 -1.51 10.71
N ALA A 14 -6.42 -1.74 9.89
CA ALA A 14 -6.13 -0.91 8.71
C ALA A 14 -7.32 -0.89 7.72
N VAL A 15 -7.87 -2.05 7.40
CA VAL A 15 -9.01 -2.17 6.46
C VAL A 15 -10.27 -1.52 7.03
N LEU A 16 -10.57 -1.73 8.32
CA LEU A 16 -11.73 -1.09 8.95
C LEU A 16 -11.60 0.45 8.97
N GLY A 17 -10.40 0.98 9.22
CA GLY A 17 -10.13 2.40 9.07
C GLY A 17 -10.42 2.90 7.65
N VAL A 18 -9.89 2.23 6.63
CA VAL A 18 -10.12 2.61 5.23
C VAL A 18 -11.61 2.54 4.86
N VAL A 19 -12.37 1.59 5.41
CA VAL A 19 -13.83 1.55 5.24
C VAL A 19 -14.49 2.79 5.83
N LEU A 20 -14.14 3.17 7.06
CA LEU A 20 -14.67 4.39 7.71
C LEU A 20 -14.35 5.65 6.89
N PHE A 21 -13.14 5.74 6.35
CA PHE A 21 -12.75 6.83 5.45
C PHE A 21 -13.67 6.89 4.22
N HIS A 22 -13.88 5.77 3.52
CA HIS A 22 -14.74 5.74 2.33
C HIS A 22 -16.22 5.97 2.65
N MET A 23 -16.69 5.66 3.87
CA MET A 23 -18.05 5.97 4.30
C MET A 23 -18.32 7.48 4.25
N MET A 24 -17.32 8.33 4.50
CA MET A 24 -17.49 9.78 4.34
C MET A 24 -17.74 10.20 2.89
N SER A 25 -17.04 9.60 1.93
CA SER A 25 -17.29 9.86 0.51
C SER A 25 -18.68 9.41 0.08
N VAL A 26 -19.18 8.31 0.66
CA VAL A 26 -20.56 7.82 0.44
C VAL A 26 -21.58 8.78 1.07
N GLU A 27 -21.38 9.18 2.33
CA GLU A 27 -22.25 10.13 3.02
C GLU A 27 -22.32 11.46 2.27
N SER A 28 -21.18 12.05 1.92
CA SER A 28 -21.11 13.29 1.14
C SER A 28 -21.92 13.22 -0.17
N LYS A 29 -21.94 12.05 -0.81
CA LYS A 29 -22.65 11.85 -2.09
C LYS A 29 -24.14 11.56 -1.93
N PHE A 30 -24.55 10.84 -0.89
CA PHE A 30 -25.90 10.26 -0.79
C PHE A 30 -26.74 10.76 0.39
N SER A 31 -26.17 11.50 1.34
CA SER A 31 -26.89 12.00 2.53
C SER A 31 -27.88 13.12 2.26
N GLY A 32 -27.79 13.80 1.11
CA GLY A 32 -28.62 14.98 0.84
C GLY A 32 -28.26 16.22 1.69
N GLY A 33 -27.10 16.22 2.35
CA GLY A 33 -26.59 17.34 3.15
C GLY A 33 -26.49 17.05 4.66
N ASP A 34 -27.05 15.94 5.12
CA ASP A 34 -26.97 15.50 6.51
C ASP A 34 -25.64 14.80 6.79
N ILE A 35 -24.69 15.53 7.38
CA ILE A 35 -23.36 15.01 7.72
C ILE A 35 -23.39 14.49 9.17
N LEU A 36 -23.26 13.17 9.34
CA LEU A 36 -23.15 12.50 10.63
C LEU A 36 -21.71 12.10 10.95
N LEU A 37 -20.93 11.77 9.93
CA LEU A 37 -19.55 11.32 10.10
C LEU A 37 -18.62 12.51 10.36
N PRO A 38 -17.74 12.42 11.37
CA PRO A 38 -16.90 13.55 11.72
C PRO A 38 -15.67 13.66 10.78
N PRO A 39 -15.20 14.88 10.45
CA PRO A 39 -14.12 15.08 9.48
C PRO A 39 -12.78 14.42 9.83
N TRP A 40 -12.53 14.14 11.12
CA TRP A 40 -11.27 13.50 11.54
C TRP A 40 -11.15 12.04 11.06
N LEU A 41 -12.21 11.44 10.51
CA LEU A 41 -12.10 10.12 9.87
C LEU A 41 -11.24 10.15 8.59
N ASP A 42 -10.90 11.32 8.03
CA ASP A 42 -9.98 11.46 6.88
C ASP A 42 -8.60 10.86 7.21
N PHE A 43 -8.22 10.92 8.49
CA PHE A 43 -7.01 10.30 9.00
C PHE A 43 -6.93 8.80 8.69
N PHE A 44 -8.07 8.10 8.62
CA PHE A 44 -8.08 6.66 8.39
C PHE A 44 -7.77 6.24 6.94
N GLN A 45 -7.65 7.17 6.00
CA GLN A 45 -7.02 6.90 4.71
C GLN A 45 -5.62 6.30 4.87
N LEU A 46 -4.91 6.64 5.96
CA LEU A 46 -3.58 6.13 6.29
C LEU A 46 -3.52 4.61 6.51
N GLY A 47 -4.68 3.95 6.64
CA GLY A 47 -4.72 2.48 6.66
C GLY A 47 -4.13 1.84 5.40
N VAL A 48 -4.12 2.55 4.26
CA VAL A 48 -3.46 2.09 3.03
C VAL A 48 -1.94 2.03 3.20
N ASP A 49 -1.34 3.01 3.88
CA ASP A 49 0.11 3.05 4.10
C ASP A 49 0.56 1.92 5.03
N LEU A 50 -0.18 1.73 6.12
CA LEU A 50 0.01 0.59 7.02
C LEU A 50 -0.12 -0.73 6.26
N PHE A 51 -1.06 -0.84 5.32
CA PHE A 51 -1.20 -2.02 4.47
C PHE A 51 0.04 -2.24 3.59
N PHE A 52 0.63 -1.19 3.00
CA PHE A 52 1.86 -1.31 2.22
C PHE A 52 3.06 -1.75 3.07
N VAL A 53 3.25 -1.19 4.28
CA VAL A 53 4.29 -1.64 5.22
C VAL A 53 4.11 -3.12 5.56
N ILE A 54 2.90 -3.55 5.92
CA ILE A 54 2.64 -4.97 6.25
C ILE A 54 2.83 -5.86 5.02
N SER A 55 2.45 -5.39 3.82
CA SER A 55 2.68 -6.14 2.58
C SER A 55 4.17 -6.37 2.35
N GLY A 56 5.01 -5.35 2.49
CA GLY A 56 6.47 -5.49 2.42
C GLY A 56 7.04 -6.51 3.40
N PHE A 57 6.60 -6.42 4.66
CA PHE A 57 7.01 -7.35 5.72
C PHE A 57 6.65 -8.80 5.39
N VAL A 58 5.40 -9.03 4.98
CA VAL A 58 4.91 -10.37 4.64
C VAL A 58 5.58 -10.92 3.38
N MET A 59 5.92 -10.08 2.39
CA MET A 59 6.58 -10.56 1.16
C MET A 59 7.97 -11.14 1.43
N VAL A 60 8.74 -10.57 2.36
CA VAL A 60 10.02 -11.15 2.77
C VAL A 60 9.80 -12.50 3.46
N ILE A 61 8.84 -12.60 4.39
CA ILE A 61 8.57 -13.83 5.14
C ILE A 61 8.23 -15.00 4.23
N VAL A 62 7.30 -14.78 3.30
CA VAL A 62 6.76 -15.83 2.44
C VAL A 62 7.72 -16.26 1.33
N SER A 63 8.74 -15.46 1.04
CA SER A 63 9.72 -15.74 -0.01
C SER A 63 11.06 -16.27 0.48
N ARG A 64 11.30 -16.33 1.80
CA ARG A 64 12.54 -16.87 2.37
C ARG A 64 12.83 -18.28 1.85
N GLY A 65 14.08 -18.54 1.45
CA GLY A 65 14.51 -19.82 0.92
C GLY A 65 13.96 -20.18 -0.47
N ARG A 66 13.29 -19.24 -1.16
CA ARG A 66 12.73 -19.45 -2.52
C ARG A 66 13.44 -18.62 -3.60
N PHE A 67 14.61 -18.09 -3.28
CA PHE A 67 15.43 -17.28 -4.19
C PHE A 67 16.18 -18.14 -5.21
N GLN A 68 16.71 -17.51 -6.26
CA GLN A 68 17.44 -18.13 -7.37
C GLN A 68 16.64 -19.16 -8.18
N SER A 69 15.32 -19.04 -8.21
CA SER A 69 14.44 -19.92 -8.98
C SER A 69 13.41 -19.12 -9.75
N ALA A 70 13.49 -19.17 -11.08
CA ALA A 70 12.50 -18.54 -11.97
C ALA A 70 11.12 -19.17 -11.79
N ILE A 71 11.05 -20.48 -11.51
CA ILE A 71 9.81 -21.20 -11.25
C ILE A 71 9.16 -20.68 -9.96
N GLU A 72 9.95 -20.48 -8.89
CA GLU A 72 9.42 -19.94 -7.64
C GLU A 72 9.01 -18.46 -7.78
N ALA A 73 9.72 -17.66 -8.58
CA ALA A 73 9.33 -16.30 -8.90
C ALA A 73 7.98 -16.26 -9.64
N GLN A 74 7.81 -17.08 -10.69
CA GLN A 74 6.55 -17.21 -11.41
C GLN A 74 5.42 -17.71 -10.49
N ARG A 75 5.68 -18.73 -9.68
CA ARG A 75 4.73 -19.27 -8.71
C ARG A 75 4.33 -18.22 -7.67
N PHE A 76 5.29 -17.42 -7.20
CA PHE A 76 5.02 -16.31 -6.30
C PHE A 76 4.05 -15.31 -6.95
N LEU A 77 4.36 -14.82 -8.15
CA LEU A 77 3.53 -13.84 -8.83
C LEU A 77 2.13 -14.39 -9.13
N PHE A 78 2.05 -15.64 -9.63
CA PHE A 78 0.77 -16.31 -9.90
C PHE A 78 -0.10 -16.44 -8.65
N ASN A 79 0.47 -16.83 -7.50
CA ASN A 79 -0.26 -16.95 -6.24
C ASN A 79 -0.80 -15.60 -5.74
N ARG A 80 -0.18 -14.47 -6.13
CA ARG A 80 -0.64 -13.13 -5.76
C ARG A 80 -1.72 -12.64 -6.71
N VAL A 81 -1.50 -12.77 -8.02
CA VAL A 81 -2.47 -12.43 -9.05
C VAL A 81 -3.76 -13.23 -8.87
N SER A 82 -3.67 -14.54 -8.66
CA SER A 82 -4.84 -15.42 -8.43
C SER A 82 -5.58 -15.14 -7.12
N ARG A 83 -4.97 -14.42 -6.17
CA ARG A 83 -5.65 -13.94 -4.95
C ARG A 83 -6.38 -12.62 -5.18
N ILE A 84 -5.78 -11.70 -5.94
CA ILE A 84 -6.31 -10.34 -6.15
C ILE A 84 -7.43 -10.35 -7.21
N TYR A 85 -7.15 -10.89 -8.40
CA TYR A 85 -8.04 -10.73 -9.55
C TYR A 85 -9.43 -11.33 -9.38
N PRO A 86 -9.64 -12.52 -8.77
CA PRO A 86 -10.99 -13.05 -8.61
C PRO A 86 -11.90 -12.15 -7.78
N THR A 87 -11.38 -11.65 -6.65
CA THR A 87 -12.13 -10.74 -5.77
C THR A 87 -12.33 -9.39 -6.45
N TYR A 88 -11.29 -8.86 -7.09
CA TYR A 88 -11.38 -7.62 -7.84
C TYR A 88 -12.43 -7.70 -8.97
N TRP A 89 -12.42 -8.76 -9.77
CA TRP A 89 -13.35 -8.95 -10.86
C TRP A 89 -14.79 -9.06 -10.40
N LEU A 90 -15.06 -9.69 -9.26
CA LEU A 90 -16.39 -9.68 -8.66
C LEU A 90 -16.89 -8.24 -8.45
N TYR A 91 -16.10 -7.39 -7.79
CA TYR A 91 -16.47 -5.99 -7.57
C TYR A 91 -16.48 -5.16 -8.85
N PHE A 92 -15.60 -5.47 -9.80
CA PHE A 92 -15.59 -4.85 -11.12
C PHE A 92 -16.91 -5.12 -11.85
N PHE A 93 -17.39 -6.36 -11.91
CA PHE A 93 -18.64 -6.71 -12.58
C PHE A 93 -19.86 -6.14 -11.87
N ILE A 94 -19.87 -6.13 -10.53
CA ILE A 94 -20.93 -5.46 -9.75
C ILE A 94 -20.97 -3.97 -10.11
N THR A 95 -19.83 -3.30 -10.07
CA THR A 95 -19.74 -1.86 -10.39
C THR A 95 -20.07 -1.58 -11.85
N LEU A 96 -19.67 -2.47 -12.76
CA LEU A 96 -19.99 -2.39 -14.18
C LEU A 96 -21.49 -2.51 -14.42
N ALA A 97 -22.17 -3.45 -13.75
CA ALA A 97 -23.63 -3.59 -13.86
C ALA A 97 -24.34 -2.29 -13.43
N VAL A 98 -23.92 -1.68 -12.32
CA VAL A 98 -24.46 -0.38 -11.88
C VAL A 98 -24.13 0.72 -12.89
N TYR A 99 -22.90 0.78 -13.41
CA TYR A 99 -22.49 1.77 -14.40
C TYR A 99 -23.30 1.68 -15.71
N LEU A 100 -23.65 0.47 -16.16
CA LEU A 100 -24.44 0.25 -17.38
C LEU A 100 -25.91 0.63 -17.20
N VAL A 101 -26.48 0.45 -16.01
CA VAL A 101 -27.89 0.81 -15.71
C VAL A 101 -28.03 2.28 -15.34
N GLN A 102 -27.11 2.80 -14.53
CA GLN A 102 -27.15 4.15 -13.98
C GLN A 102 -25.74 4.75 -13.92
N PRO A 103 -25.19 5.22 -15.06
CA PRO A 103 -23.82 5.73 -15.13
C PRO A 103 -23.58 6.92 -14.18
N GLY A 104 -24.61 7.73 -13.91
CA GLY A 104 -24.55 8.84 -12.96
C GLY A 104 -24.28 8.44 -11.50
N MET A 105 -24.40 7.16 -11.13
CA MET A 105 -24.04 6.68 -9.80
C MET A 105 -22.56 6.37 -9.63
N VAL A 106 -21.86 6.02 -10.71
CA VAL A 106 -20.47 5.55 -10.67
C VAL A 106 -19.55 6.60 -11.25
N ASN A 107 -18.57 7.06 -10.47
CA ASN A 107 -17.54 8.03 -10.92
C ASN A 107 -18.09 9.33 -11.53
N SER A 108 -19.34 9.71 -11.25
CA SER A 108 -20.01 10.86 -11.89
C SER A 108 -19.32 12.22 -11.71
N GLY A 109 -18.51 12.40 -10.66
CA GLY A 109 -17.69 13.60 -10.46
C GLY A 109 -16.28 13.53 -11.05
N HIS A 110 -15.87 12.38 -11.60
CA HIS A 110 -14.48 12.08 -11.99
C HIS A 110 -14.31 11.72 -13.47
N GLY A 111 -15.37 11.84 -14.27
CA GLY A 111 -15.35 11.58 -15.72
C GLY A 111 -15.52 10.11 -16.10
N SER A 112 -15.14 9.77 -17.34
CA SER A 112 -15.28 8.41 -17.89
C SER A 112 -14.18 7.48 -17.39
N SER A 113 -14.48 6.19 -17.21
CA SER A 113 -13.49 5.15 -16.91
C SER A 113 -13.08 4.39 -18.18
N ASN A 114 -11.80 4.03 -18.30
CA ASN A 114 -11.36 3.08 -19.33
C ASN A 114 -11.65 1.66 -18.84
N LEU A 115 -12.69 1.02 -19.40
CA LEU A 115 -13.16 -0.29 -18.94
C LEU A 115 -12.11 -1.39 -19.12
N ILE A 116 -11.32 -1.35 -20.20
CA ILE A 116 -10.29 -2.37 -20.48
C ILE A 116 -9.14 -2.24 -19.48
N MET A 117 -8.63 -1.01 -19.31
CA MET A 117 -7.55 -0.75 -18.35
C MET A 117 -8.01 -1.02 -16.92
N SER A 118 -9.27 -0.71 -16.61
CA SER A 118 -9.87 -1.06 -15.32
C SER A 118 -9.95 -2.56 -15.14
N PHE A 119 -10.48 -3.31 -16.11
CA PHE A 119 -10.60 -4.77 -16.02
C PHE A 119 -9.25 -5.47 -15.79
N LEU A 120 -8.20 -4.98 -16.45
CA LEU A 120 -6.85 -5.53 -16.34
C LEU A 120 -6.04 -5.00 -15.15
N LEU A 121 -6.55 -4.00 -14.41
CA LEU A 121 -5.78 -3.24 -13.41
C LEU A 121 -4.46 -2.72 -13.99
N LEU A 122 -4.56 -1.92 -15.04
CA LEU A 122 -3.40 -1.28 -15.67
C LEU A 122 -3.36 0.23 -15.40
N PRO A 123 -2.16 0.83 -15.30
CA PRO A 123 -2.01 2.28 -15.15
C PRO A 123 -2.67 3.03 -16.31
N ASN A 124 -3.46 4.05 -15.98
CA ASN A 124 -4.23 4.82 -16.95
C ASN A 124 -4.53 6.22 -16.40
N ASP A 125 -4.70 7.21 -17.28
CA ASP A 125 -4.96 8.60 -16.90
C ASP A 125 -6.40 8.87 -16.43
N LYS A 126 -7.29 7.88 -16.60
CA LYS A 126 -8.68 7.96 -16.15
C LYS A 126 -8.88 7.12 -14.89
N VAL A 127 -9.83 7.54 -14.07
CA VAL A 127 -10.21 6.84 -12.84
C VAL A 127 -10.68 5.42 -13.17
N LEU A 128 -10.21 4.46 -12.37
CA LEU A 128 -10.64 3.07 -12.44
C LEU A 128 -12.14 2.96 -12.18
N LEU A 129 -12.80 2.01 -12.85
CA LEU A 129 -14.23 1.79 -12.62
C LEU A 129 -14.53 1.54 -11.13
N VAL A 130 -13.73 0.68 -10.50
CA VAL A 130 -13.70 0.54 -9.04
C VAL A 130 -12.68 1.54 -8.50
N MET A 131 -13.14 2.74 -8.11
CA MET A 131 -12.28 3.87 -7.72
C MET A 131 -11.24 3.48 -6.67
N VAL A 132 -11.65 2.70 -5.66
CA VAL A 132 -10.80 2.30 -4.53
C VAL A 132 -9.70 1.29 -4.90
N ALA A 133 -9.73 0.74 -6.12
CA ALA A 133 -8.76 -0.25 -6.58
C ALA A 133 -7.39 0.34 -6.95
N TRP A 134 -7.21 1.66 -6.87
CA TRP A 134 -5.95 2.33 -7.19
C TRP A 134 -4.77 1.78 -6.37
N SER A 135 -4.99 1.39 -5.10
CA SER A 135 -3.94 0.83 -4.23
C SER A 135 -3.45 -0.53 -4.72
N LEU A 136 -4.31 -1.31 -5.40
CA LEU A 136 -3.95 -2.60 -5.98
C LEU A 136 -2.98 -2.46 -7.16
N LEU A 137 -2.98 -1.34 -7.88
CA LEU A 137 -1.99 -1.07 -8.94
C LEU A 137 -0.57 -1.03 -8.36
N PHE A 138 -0.41 -0.29 -7.25
CA PHE A 138 0.85 -0.22 -6.54
C PHE A 138 1.25 -1.58 -5.99
N GLU A 139 0.32 -2.31 -5.38
CA GLU A 139 0.60 -3.63 -4.83
C GLU A 139 1.02 -4.65 -5.90
N LEU A 140 0.34 -4.69 -7.05
CA LEU A 140 0.73 -5.52 -8.19
C LEU A 140 2.12 -5.13 -8.72
N TRP A 141 2.41 -3.84 -8.82
CA TRP A 141 3.73 -3.36 -9.21
C TRP A 141 4.82 -3.82 -8.23
N PHE A 142 4.58 -3.71 -6.92
CA PHE A 142 5.52 -4.18 -5.89
C PHE A 142 5.77 -5.68 -6.02
N TYR A 143 4.74 -6.46 -6.35
CA TYR A 143 4.89 -7.91 -6.56
C TYR A 143 5.71 -8.25 -7.80
N VAL A 144 5.57 -7.49 -8.89
CA VAL A 144 6.40 -7.64 -10.09
C VAL A 144 7.87 -7.35 -9.77
N VAL A 145 8.16 -6.22 -9.13
CA VAL A 145 9.53 -5.85 -8.72
C VAL A 145 10.11 -6.90 -7.79
N PHE A 146 9.36 -7.28 -6.75
CA PHE A 146 9.81 -8.26 -5.77
C PHE A 146 10.01 -9.65 -6.39
N SER A 147 9.16 -10.07 -7.32
CA SER A 147 9.34 -11.30 -8.10
C SER A 147 10.65 -11.26 -8.90
N GLY A 148 11.03 -10.10 -9.43
CA GLY A 148 12.35 -9.89 -10.05
C GLY A 148 13.50 -10.09 -9.05
N PHE A 149 13.35 -9.63 -7.81
CA PHE A 149 14.36 -9.85 -6.76
C PHE A 149 14.56 -11.32 -6.41
N LEU A 150 13.52 -12.16 -6.54
CA LEU A 150 13.62 -13.60 -6.29
C LEU A 150 14.54 -14.33 -7.27
N LEU A 151 14.86 -13.74 -8.43
CA LEU A 151 15.81 -14.30 -9.39
C LEU A 151 17.27 -14.21 -8.91
N PHE A 152 17.55 -13.31 -7.97
CA PHE A 152 18.88 -13.09 -7.41
C PHE A 152 19.11 -13.92 -6.14
N ARG A 153 20.30 -13.83 -5.57
CA ARG A 153 20.63 -14.47 -4.29
C ARG A 153 19.88 -13.80 -3.16
N GLU A 154 19.39 -14.57 -2.19
CA GLU A 154 18.68 -14.03 -1.01
C GLU A 154 19.51 -12.99 -0.25
N ARG A 155 20.83 -13.20 -0.14
CA ARG A 155 21.77 -12.24 0.47
C ARG A 155 21.87 -10.90 -0.25
N SER A 156 21.44 -10.83 -1.51
CA SER A 156 21.42 -9.60 -2.32
C SER A 156 20.17 -8.76 -2.06
N LEU A 157 19.14 -9.31 -1.41
CA LEU A 157 17.87 -8.61 -1.18
C LEU A 157 18.03 -7.24 -0.49
N PRO A 158 18.84 -7.07 0.58
CA PRO A 158 19.05 -5.74 1.18
C PRO A 158 19.65 -4.73 0.20
N PHE A 159 20.57 -5.17 -0.67
CA PHE A 159 21.20 -4.31 -1.68
C PHE A 159 20.22 -3.96 -2.82
N LEU A 160 19.38 -4.90 -3.24
CA LEU A 160 18.34 -4.67 -4.24
C LEU A 160 17.27 -3.68 -3.73
N LEU A 161 16.83 -3.86 -2.48
CA LEU A 161 15.93 -2.91 -1.81
C LEU A 161 16.59 -1.54 -1.66
N GLY A 162 17.87 -1.48 -1.26
CA GLY A 162 18.62 -0.23 -1.16
C GLY A 162 18.78 0.49 -2.50
N GLY A 163 19.07 -0.25 -3.57
CA GLY A 163 19.13 0.29 -4.93
C GLY A 163 17.78 0.82 -5.41
N TRP A 164 16.70 0.08 -5.16
CA TRP A 164 15.35 0.54 -5.50
C TRP A 164 14.95 1.78 -4.70
N CYS A 165 15.24 1.80 -3.40
CA CYS A 165 15.02 2.95 -2.53
C CYS A 165 15.77 4.19 -3.06
N LEU A 166 17.05 4.03 -3.42
CA LEU A 166 17.86 5.11 -3.97
C LEU A 166 17.26 5.67 -5.26
N ILE A 167 16.77 4.82 -6.16
CA ILE A 167 16.12 5.24 -7.40
C ILE A 167 14.86 6.07 -7.09
N ILE A 168 14.00 5.59 -6.18
CA ILE A 168 12.76 6.28 -5.81
C ILE A 168 13.07 7.63 -5.16
N VAL A 169 13.99 7.67 -4.20
CA VAL A 169 14.38 8.91 -3.52
C VAL A 169 15.00 9.89 -4.50
N ALA A 170 16.00 9.47 -5.29
CA ALA A 170 16.65 10.33 -6.25
C ALA A 170 15.65 10.92 -7.26
N PHE A 171 14.76 10.09 -7.82
CA PHE A 171 13.75 10.56 -8.75
C PHE A 171 12.82 11.60 -8.10
N ASN A 172 12.25 11.30 -6.93
CA ASN A 172 11.30 12.20 -6.25
C ASN A 172 11.95 13.46 -5.66
N THR A 173 13.28 13.53 -5.59
CA THR A 173 14.01 14.77 -5.26
C THR A 173 14.31 15.64 -6.47
N LEU A 174 14.39 15.04 -7.67
CA LEU A 174 14.83 15.72 -8.90
C LEU A 174 13.67 16.04 -9.85
N ALA A 175 12.56 15.31 -9.76
CA ALA A 175 11.42 15.42 -10.65
C ALA A 175 10.11 15.13 -9.90
N ASP A 176 9.00 15.68 -10.40
CA ASP A 176 7.66 15.31 -9.95
C ASP A 176 7.13 14.17 -10.84
N TRP A 177 6.77 13.05 -10.22
CA TRP A 177 6.17 11.91 -10.94
C TRP A 177 4.87 12.30 -11.64
N GLN A 178 4.15 13.32 -11.17
CA GLN A 178 2.87 13.76 -11.73
C GLN A 178 2.95 14.22 -13.18
N ASP A 179 4.13 14.68 -13.62
CA ASP A 179 4.37 15.19 -14.97
C ASP A 179 4.61 14.08 -16.01
N TYR A 180 4.72 12.83 -15.57
CA TYR A 180 5.06 11.70 -16.44
C TYR A 180 3.84 10.84 -16.80
N SER A 181 4.04 9.89 -17.71
CA SER A 181 3.01 8.93 -18.11
C SER A 181 2.46 8.14 -16.92
N PRO A 182 1.20 7.66 -16.97
CA PRO A 182 0.58 6.97 -15.83
C PRO A 182 1.34 5.73 -15.37
N ALA A 183 2.07 5.06 -16.27
CA ALA A 183 2.96 3.96 -15.91
C ALA A 183 4.12 4.42 -15.01
N VAL A 184 4.79 5.53 -15.38
CA VAL A 184 5.88 6.11 -14.58
C VAL A 184 5.37 6.58 -13.22
N LYS A 185 4.15 7.15 -13.16
CA LYS A 185 3.50 7.52 -11.90
C LYS A 185 3.44 6.36 -10.92
N ILE A 186 3.06 5.16 -11.38
CA ILE A 186 3.00 3.97 -10.53
C ILE A 186 4.40 3.46 -10.18
N ILE A 187 5.29 3.41 -11.17
CA ILE A 187 6.62 2.80 -11.03
C ILE A 187 7.50 3.57 -10.04
N LEU A 188 7.46 4.90 -10.10
CA LEU A 188 8.34 5.79 -9.33
C LEU A 188 7.63 6.47 -8.15
N HIS A 189 6.42 6.03 -7.82
CA HIS A 189 5.68 6.58 -6.68
C HIS A 189 6.39 6.31 -5.36
N PRO A 190 6.37 7.28 -4.42
CA PRO A 190 7.06 7.12 -3.15
C PRO A 190 6.37 6.13 -2.18
N TYR A 191 5.16 5.62 -2.48
CA TYR A 191 4.54 4.50 -1.72
C TYR A 191 5.42 3.24 -1.69
N ALA A 192 6.28 3.06 -2.69
CA ALA A 192 7.23 1.97 -2.70
C ALA A 192 8.16 1.99 -1.46
N LEU A 193 8.43 3.17 -0.89
CA LEU A 193 9.28 3.32 0.30
C LEU A 193 8.66 2.67 1.54
N GLU A 194 7.34 2.75 1.70
CA GLU A 194 6.62 2.14 2.83
C GLU A 194 6.66 0.61 2.73
N PHE A 195 6.45 0.09 1.52
CA PHE A 195 6.64 -1.33 1.23
C PHE A 195 8.09 -1.78 1.50
N MET A 196 9.09 -1.01 1.07
CA MET A 196 10.50 -1.32 1.32
C MET A 196 10.85 -1.27 2.80
N LEU A 197 10.28 -0.33 3.56
CA LEU A 197 10.45 -0.25 5.01
C LEU A 197 9.94 -1.51 5.69
N GLY A 198 8.73 -1.97 5.32
CA GLY A 198 8.19 -3.25 5.79
C GLY A 198 9.12 -4.43 5.48
N ALA A 199 9.65 -4.49 4.27
CA ALA A 199 10.60 -5.52 3.87
C ALA A 199 11.90 -5.45 4.69
N ALA A 200 12.43 -4.25 4.94
CA ALA A 200 13.61 -4.03 5.77
C ALA A 200 13.37 -4.46 7.23
N LEU A 201 12.19 -4.17 7.78
CA LEU A 201 11.80 -4.61 9.12
C LEU A 201 11.75 -6.13 9.23
N ALA A 202 11.21 -6.83 8.21
CA ALA A 202 11.23 -8.29 8.19
C ALA A 202 12.66 -8.84 8.13
N LEU A 203 13.54 -8.26 7.31
CA LEU A 203 14.96 -8.63 7.26
C LEU A 203 15.66 -8.41 8.60
N PHE A 204 15.35 -7.31 9.28
CA PHE A 204 15.85 -7.01 10.62
C PHE A 204 15.35 -8.02 11.65
N PHE A 205 14.05 -8.30 11.65
CA PHE A 205 13.37 -9.23 12.57
C PHE A 205 13.93 -10.65 12.50
N TYR A 206 14.22 -11.16 11.30
CA TYR A 206 14.87 -12.47 11.13
C TYR A 206 16.41 -12.42 11.18
N GLY A 207 16.98 -11.22 11.35
CA GLY A 207 18.41 -11.01 11.48
C GLY A 207 18.93 -11.35 12.88
N ARG A 208 20.24 -11.59 12.98
CA ARG A 208 20.92 -11.87 14.27
C ARG A 208 20.83 -10.73 15.29
N HIS A 209 20.52 -9.52 14.84
CA HIS A 209 20.46 -8.32 15.66
C HIS A 209 19.10 -8.12 16.36
N SER A 210 18.01 -8.74 15.86
CA SER A 210 16.68 -8.58 16.46
C SER A 210 16.63 -9.06 17.92
N ALA A 211 17.24 -10.22 18.21
CA ALA A 211 17.29 -10.77 19.56
C ALA A 211 18.08 -9.91 20.56
N ARG A 212 18.81 -8.89 20.09
CA ARG A 212 19.57 -7.95 20.93
C ARG A 212 18.79 -6.68 21.27
N VAL A 213 17.61 -6.48 20.67
CA VAL A 213 16.80 -5.31 20.95
C VAL A 213 16.16 -5.48 22.32
N PRO A 214 16.44 -4.58 23.29
CA PRO A 214 15.83 -4.69 24.60
C PRO A 214 14.33 -4.44 24.50
N THR A 215 13.52 -5.18 25.24
CA THR A 215 12.06 -5.03 25.26
C THR A 215 11.64 -3.60 25.59
N ALA A 216 12.40 -2.91 26.44
CA ALA A 216 12.19 -1.49 26.76
C ALA A 216 12.30 -0.57 25.51
N ALA A 217 13.21 -0.85 24.58
CA ALA A 217 13.32 -0.09 23.34
C ALA A 217 12.12 -0.33 22.42
N VAL A 218 11.59 -1.55 22.37
CA VAL A 218 10.37 -1.86 21.60
C VAL A 218 9.18 -1.09 22.15
N TRP A 219 8.97 -1.10 23.47
CA TRP A 219 7.90 -0.31 24.10
C TRP A 219 8.10 1.19 23.94
N LEU A 220 9.34 1.67 23.97
CA LEU A 220 9.66 3.07 23.71
C LEU A 220 9.30 3.46 22.28
N LEU A 221 9.68 2.66 21.28
CA LEU A 221 9.33 2.91 19.87
C LEU A 221 7.82 2.90 19.65
N LEU A 222 7.11 1.95 20.26
CA LEU A 222 5.65 1.91 20.21
C LEU A 222 5.03 3.15 20.87
N GLY A 223 5.55 3.56 22.03
CA GLY A 223 5.13 4.78 22.72
C GLY A 223 5.38 6.03 21.88
N VAL A 224 6.56 6.16 21.25
CA VAL A 224 6.88 7.27 20.34
C VAL A 224 5.95 7.29 19.14
N ALA A 225 5.67 6.14 18.53
CA ALA A 225 4.76 6.04 17.41
C ALA A 225 3.35 6.53 17.78
N LEU A 226 2.79 6.04 18.89
CA LEU A 226 1.42 6.33 19.30
C LEU A 226 1.24 7.72 19.92
N LEU A 227 2.19 8.18 20.75
CA LEU A 227 2.04 9.40 21.55
C LEU A 227 2.67 10.64 20.92
N ALA A 228 3.61 10.48 19.99
CA ALA A 228 4.27 11.60 19.33
C ALA A 228 4.04 11.59 17.82
N ALA A 229 4.37 10.49 17.14
CA ALA A 229 4.39 10.47 15.68
C ALA A 229 2.99 10.51 15.05
N VAL A 230 2.02 9.73 15.57
CA VAL A 230 0.62 9.78 15.12
C VAL A 230 -0.02 11.17 15.33
N PRO A 231 0.09 11.81 16.52
CA PRO A 231 -0.36 13.20 16.68
C PRO A 231 0.32 14.18 15.73
N LEU A 232 1.61 14.01 15.45
CA LEU A 232 2.37 14.87 14.54
C LEU A 232 1.87 14.74 13.08
N ILE A 233 1.56 13.51 12.65
CA ILE A 233 0.94 13.23 11.35
C ILE A 233 -0.41 13.96 11.24
N GLY A 234 -1.23 13.89 12.29
CA GLY A 234 -2.51 14.61 12.35
C GLY A 234 -2.33 16.12 12.32
N TYR A 235 -1.40 16.65 13.11
CA TYR A 235 -1.12 18.08 13.23
C TYR A 235 -0.66 18.70 11.90
N TYR A 236 0.26 18.06 11.20
CA TYR A 236 0.74 18.51 9.88
C TYR A 236 -0.14 18.05 8.72
N ARG A 237 -1.27 17.39 8.99
CA ARG A 237 -2.18 16.83 7.99
C ARG A 237 -1.47 16.00 6.91
N LEU A 238 -0.50 15.18 7.34
CA LEU A 238 0.27 14.38 6.40
C LEU A 238 -0.61 13.33 5.67
N TYR A 239 -1.81 13.05 6.17
CA TYR A 239 -2.80 12.20 5.51
C TYR A 239 -3.41 12.84 4.23
N GLU A 240 -3.38 14.17 4.09
CA GLU A 240 -3.82 14.89 2.87
C GLU A 240 -2.67 15.12 1.88
N SER A 241 -1.42 15.07 2.35
CA SER A 241 -0.24 15.38 1.54
C SER A 241 0.31 14.19 0.76
N GLN A 242 1.04 14.48 -0.31
CA GLN A 242 1.80 13.51 -1.10
C GLN A 242 3.31 13.85 -1.03
N GLY A 243 4.16 12.86 -1.33
CA GLY A 243 5.61 13.08 -1.49
C GLY A 243 6.49 12.45 -0.40
N LEU A 244 7.80 12.67 -0.52
CA LEU A 244 8.82 11.94 0.25
C LEU A 244 8.70 12.11 1.75
N LEU A 245 8.58 13.36 2.24
CA LEU A 245 8.49 13.63 3.68
C LEU A 245 7.32 12.87 4.31
N ARG A 246 6.17 12.88 3.63
CA ARG A 246 4.97 12.16 4.04
C ARG A 246 5.21 10.66 4.11
N MET A 247 5.77 10.05 3.07
CA MET A 247 6.05 8.60 3.06
C MET A 247 7.07 8.19 4.13
N LEU A 248 8.08 9.02 4.39
CA LEU A 248 9.09 8.72 5.41
C LEU A 248 8.51 8.82 6.83
N MET A 249 7.72 9.86 7.11
CA MET A 249 7.12 10.07 8.43
C MET A 249 6.01 9.05 8.72
N VAL A 250 5.07 8.87 7.78
CA VAL A 250 3.95 7.93 7.91
C VAL A 250 4.47 6.49 7.89
N GLY A 251 5.28 6.14 6.90
CA GLY A 251 5.91 4.83 6.80
C GLY A 251 6.72 4.51 8.05
N GLY A 252 7.59 5.42 8.50
CA GLY A 252 8.39 5.25 9.72
C GLY A 252 7.54 4.99 10.96
N THR A 253 6.45 5.74 11.12
CA THR A 253 5.49 5.58 12.23
C THR A 253 4.82 4.21 12.20
N PHE A 254 4.30 3.79 11.05
CA PHE A 254 3.66 2.48 10.91
C PHE A 254 4.65 1.33 10.95
N GLY A 255 5.90 1.56 10.54
CA GLY A 255 7.00 0.63 10.72
C GLY A 255 7.31 0.35 12.19
N MET A 256 7.10 1.32 13.09
CA MET A 256 7.24 1.09 14.54
C MET A 256 6.07 0.29 15.14
N LEU A 257 4.91 0.26 14.46
CA LEU A 257 3.75 -0.55 14.88
C LEU A 257 3.86 -2.02 14.42
N VAL A 258 4.63 -2.29 13.37
CA VAL A 258 4.83 -3.59 12.73
C VAL A 258 6.00 -4.34 13.36
#